data_AF-A0A6S7JF30-F1
#
_entry.id   AF-A0A6S7JF30-F1
#
_cell.length_a   1.000
_cell.length_b   1.000
_cell.length_c   1.000
_cell.angle_alpha   90.00
_cell.angle_beta   90.00
_cell.angle_gamma   90.00
#
_symmetry.space_group_name_H-M   'P 1'
#
loop_
_entity.id
_entity.type
_entity.pdbx_description
1 polymer ?
#
loop_
_entity_poly.entity_id
_entity_poly.type
_entity_poly.pdbx_seq_one_letter_code
_entity_poly.pdbx_strand_id
1 'polypeptide(L)'
;MGNIIPLESRKRQEIEDLANSMLETFASEYRTVYGCQVFTSHEESDEYMFPFALKFSPWERLDYPIKKGYLTKQGVIRKTWRRRFFVVQPNYLIDYYENEEAYEKGLKPKGTINPCGYRTVSNLEDELTKRRKKLAAMLGVAHQDSPEKFPKHIFGVVHEKLRSYFIHADSDEEKLEWVEMFRLCCACVKGFNIVDPICQTTFNKAISKTLTAYANPEYHNYRGPEEK
;
A
#
# COMPACT_ATOMS: atom_id res chain seq x y z
N MET A 1 10.94 -19.63 -16.00
CA MET A 1 9.75 -19.58 -15.13
C MET A 1 10.28 -19.49 -13.72
N GLY A 2 9.94 -18.45 -12.95
CA GLY A 2 10.44 -18.33 -11.59
C GLY A 2 9.82 -19.44 -10.74
N ASN A 3 10.64 -20.24 -10.07
CA ASN A 3 10.19 -21.29 -9.17
C ASN A 3 9.47 -20.65 -7.97
N ILE A 4 8.17 -20.41 -8.11
CA ILE A 4 7.28 -20.29 -6.96
C ILE A 4 7.27 -21.70 -6.38
N ILE A 5 7.93 -21.88 -5.23
CA ILE A 5 7.86 -23.14 -4.49
C ILE A 5 6.37 -23.41 -4.26
N PRO A 6 5.81 -24.52 -4.79
CA PRO A 6 4.40 -24.81 -4.62
C PRO A 6 4.11 -24.90 -3.12
N LEU A 7 3.14 -24.10 -2.66
CA LEU A 7 2.66 -24.24 -1.29
C LEU A 7 1.99 -25.61 -1.17
N GLU A 8 2.43 -26.44 -0.23
CA GLU A 8 1.84 -27.76 0.01
C GLU A 8 0.34 -27.63 0.27
N SER A 9 -0.46 -28.52 -0.33
CA SER A 9 -1.93 -28.45 -0.26
C SER A 9 -2.46 -28.41 1.17
N ARG A 10 -1.81 -29.12 2.11
CA ARG A 10 -2.18 -29.08 3.52
C ARG A 10 -1.99 -27.69 4.14
N LYS A 11 -0.82 -27.09 3.96
CA LYS A 11 -0.54 -25.73 4.49
C LYS A 11 -1.44 -24.69 3.86
N ARG A 12 -1.77 -24.88 2.58
CA ARG A 12 -2.77 -24.04 1.89
C ARG A 12 -4.13 -24.13 2.59
N GLN A 13 -4.61 -25.34 2.86
CA GLN A 13 -5.88 -25.53 3.56
C GLN A 13 -5.87 -24.90 4.97
N GLU A 14 -4.80 -25.11 5.74
CA GLU A 14 -4.65 -24.52 7.08
C GLU A 14 -4.71 -22.97 7.05
N ILE A 15 -4.12 -22.35 6.02
CA ILE A 15 -4.20 -20.89 5.82
C ILE A 15 -5.62 -20.46 5.43
N GLU A 16 -6.27 -21.20 4.54
CA GLU A 16 -7.65 -20.93 4.10
C GLU A 16 -8.63 -21.04 5.28
N ASP A 17 -8.51 -22.08 6.11
CA ASP A 17 -9.35 -22.29 7.30
C ASP A 17 -9.17 -21.15 8.31
N LEU A 18 -7.92 -20.74 8.58
CA LEU A 18 -7.64 -19.61 9.47
C LEU A 18 -8.19 -18.28 8.92
N ALA A 19 -8.04 -18.05 7.61
CA ALA A 19 -8.58 -16.85 6.96
C ALA A 19 -10.10 -16.81 7.04
N ASN A 20 -10.78 -17.93 6.78
CA ASN A 20 -12.24 -18.03 6.88
C ASN A 20 -12.72 -17.78 8.31
N SER A 21 -12.08 -18.40 9.31
CA SER A 21 -12.39 -18.18 10.71
C SER A 21 -12.24 -16.69 11.11
N MET A 22 -11.18 -16.03 10.64
CA MET A 22 -10.97 -14.60 10.89
C MET A 22 -12.06 -13.76 10.20
N LEU A 23 -12.45 -14.10 8.98
CA LEU A 23 -13.50 -13.41 8.23
C LEU A 23 -14.88 -13.56 8.89
N GLU A 24 -15.21 -14.73 9.44
CA GLU A 24 -16.45 -14.95 10.19
C GLU A 24 -16.51 -14.08 11.45
N THR A 25 -15.39 -14.03 12.20
CA THR A 25 -15.25 -13.16 13.37
C THR A 25 -15.40 -11.69 12.97
N PHE A 26 -14.70 -11.28 11.92
CA PHE A 26 -14.79 -9.92 11.38
C PHE A 26 -16.22 -9.56 10.95
N ALA A 27 -16.91 -10.44 10.22
CA ALA A 27 -18.26 -10.19 9.77
C ALA A 27 -19.25 -10.02 10.94
N SER A 28 -19.06 -10.80 12.02
CA SER A 28 -19.82 -10.65 13.26
C SER A 28 -19.56 -9.29 13.91
N GLU A 29 -18.30 -8.93 14.11
CA GLU A 29 -17.91 -7.65 14.71
C GLU A 29 -18.36 -6.45 13.87
N TYR A 30 -18.26 -6.56 12.54
CA TYR A 30 -18.69 -5.51 11.62
C TYR A 30 -20.17 -5.21 11.78
N ARG A 31 -21.04 -6.23 11.81
CA ARG A 31 -22.49 -6.05 12.01
C ARG A 31 -22.81 -5.36 13.34
N THR A 32 -22.18 -5.81 14.43
CA THR A 32 -22.38 -5.24 15.76
C THR A 32 -21.92 -3.78 15.81
N VAL A 33 -20.71 -3.49 15.32
CA VAL A 33 -20.15 -2.13 15.32
C VAL A 33 -20.95 -1.21 14.40
N TYR A 34 -21.40 -1.69 13.24
CA TYR A 34 -22.17 -0.90 12.29
C TYR A 34 -23.46 -0.37 12.93
N GLY A 35 -24.20 -1.23 13.62
CA GLY A 35 -25.41 -0.83 14.35
C GLY A 35 -25.13 0.25 15.40
N CYS A 36 -24.05 0.11 16.17
CA CYS A 36 -23.62 1.14 17.12
C CYS A 36 -23.29 2.47 16.44
N GLN A 37 -22.55 2.44 15.32
CA GLN A 37 -22.10 3.66 14.63
C GLN A 37 -23.25 4.43 14.01
N VAL A 38 -24.22 3.73 13.43
CA VAL A 38 -25.46 4.34 12.92
C VAL A 38 -26.25 4.97 14.07
N PHE A 39 -26.33 4.32 15.23
CA PHE A 39 -27.03 4.89 16.38
C PHE A 39 -26.32 6.15 16.91
N THR A 40 -25.01 6.10 17.13
CA THR A 40 -24.22 7.25 17.59
C THR A 40 -24.29 8.43 16.62
N SER A 41 -24.28 8.19 15.30
CA SER A 41 -24.39 9.28 14.32
C SER A 41 -25.75 9.99 14.34
N HIS A 42 -26.80 9.37 14.90
CA HIS A 42 -28.10 10.00 15.10
C HIS A 42 -28.19 10.77 16.43
N GLU A 43 -27.41 10.39 17.45
CA GLU A 43 -27.37 11.09 18.75
C GLU A 43 -26.45 12.33 18.75
N GLU A 44 -25.42 12.37 17.90
CA GLU A 44 -24.46 13.50 17.81
C GLU A 44 -25.04 14.77 17.13
N SER A 45 -26.36 14.88 16.95
CA SER A 45 -27.01 16.08 16.38
C SER A 45 -27.06 17.29 17.31
N ASP A 46 -26.62 17.17 18.57
CA ASP A 46 -26.62 18.26 19.54
C ASP A 46 -25.21 18.91 19.63
N GLU A 47 -25.04 19.98 18.87
CA GLU A 47 -23.79 20.67 18.54
C GLU A 47 -22.99 21.22 19.74
N TYR A 48 -21.73 20.75 19.88
CA TYR A 48 -20.65 21.56 20.47
C TYR A 48 -19.94 22.32 19.34
N MET A 49 -20.35 23.57 19.13
CA MET A 49 -19.74 24.45 18.13
C MET A 49 -18.54 25.20 18.75
N PHE A 50 -17.33 24.88 18.30
CA PHE A 50 -16.14 25.66 18.67
C PHE A 50 -16.27 27.11 18.14
N PRO A 51 -15.89 28.14 18.93
CA PRO A 51 -16.13 29.55 18.58
C PRO A 51 -15.36 30.03 17.34
N PHE A 52 -14.40 29.24 16.87
CA PHE A 52 -13.70 29.42 15.61
C PHE A 52 -13.54 28.05 14.95
N ALA A 53 -13.81 27.99 13.64
CA ALA A 53 -13.56 26.82 12.83
C ALA A 53 -12.78 27.24 11.58
N LEU A 54 -11.75 26.47 11.23
CA LEU A 54 -11.12 26.59 9.92
C LEU A 54 -12.17 26.24 8.88
N LYS A 55 -12.34 27.11 7.87
CA LYS A 55 -13.19 26.76 6.74
C LYS A 55 -12.51 25.65 5.96
N PHE A 56 -13.23 24.57 5.72
CA PHE A 56 -12.80 23.57 4.76
C PHE A 56 -12.67 24.28 3.40
N SER A 57 -11.44 24.47 2.94
CA SER A 57 -11.22 24.74 1.54
C SER A 57 -11.39 23.39 0.85
N PRO A 58 -12.43 23.21 0.01
CA PRO A 58 -12.43 22.06 -0.89
C PRO A 58 -11.17 22.26 -1.71
N TRP A 59 -10.15 21.43 -1.45
CA TRP A 59 -9.04 21.27 -2.37
C TRP A 59 -9.72 21.12 -3.73
N GLU A 60 -9.63 22.14 -4.59
CA GLU A 60 -10.09 22.01 -5.97
C GLU A 60 -9.46 20.71 -6.42
N ARG A 61 -10.30 19.71 -6.71
CA ARG A 61 -9.80 18.41 -7.15
C ARG A 61 -8.87 18.76 -8.29
N LEU A 62 -7.57 18.52 -8.10
CA LEU A 62 -6.63 18.71 -9.18
C LEU A 62 -7.16 17.76 -10.25
N ASP A 63 -7.78 18.25 -11.32
CA ASP A 63 -8.21 17.38 -12.42
C ASP A 63 -7.01 16.97 -13.28
N TYR A 64 -5.80 17.36 -12.86
CA TYR A 64 -4.53 17.08 -13.49
C TYR A 64 -3.65 16.18 -12.61
N PRO A 65 -2.78 15.37 -13.24
CA PRO A 65 -1.84 14.52 -12.50
C PRO A 65 -0.86 15.36 -11.67
N ILE A 66 -0.59 14.92 -10.44
CA ILE A 66 0.27 15.60 -9.46
C ILE A 66 1.73 15.63 -9.96
N LYS A 67 2.20 14.53 -10.53
CA LYS A 67 3.53 14.40 -11.15
C LYS A 67 3.47 13.38 -12.28
N LYS A 68 4.22 13.63 -13.36
CA LYS A 68 4.41 12.69 -14.46
C LYS A 68 5.88 12.64 -14.88
N GLY A 69 6.34 11.50 -15.37
CA GLY A 69 7.72 11.37 -15.85
C GLY A 69 8.13 9.91 -16.08
N TYR A 70 9.29 9.74 -16.69
CA TYR A 70 9.81 8.41 -17.00
C TYR A 70 10.57 7.83 -15.83
N LEU A 71 10.30 6.58 -15.50
CA LEU A 71 11.11 5.80 -14.56
C LEU A 71 11.31 4.40 -15.10
N THR A 72 12.35 3.72 -14.61
CA THR A 72 12.61 2.34 -15.00
C THR A 72 12.32 1.41 -13.83
N LYS A 73 11.37 0.50 -14.02
CA LYS A 73 10.91 -0.43 -12.97
C LYS A 73 11.39 -1.85 -13.23
N GLN A 74 11.63 -2.59 -12.16
CA GLN A 74 11.90 -4.02 -12.26
C GLN A 74 10.60 -4.82 -12.49
N GLY A 75 10.67 -5.83 -13.37
CA GLY A 75 9.62 -6.80 -13.60
C GLY A 75 9.55 -7.83 -12.48
N VAL A 76 8.33 -8.27 -12.13
CA VAL A 76 8.12 -9.19 -11.00
C VAL A 76 8.73 -10.57 -11.28
N ILE A 77 8.43 -11.15 -12.46
CA ILE A 77 8.77 -12.53 -12.80
C ILE A 77 10.17 -12.64 -13.39
N ARG A 78 10.45 -11.90 -14.47
CA ARG A 78 11.71 -12.02 -15.22
C ARG A 78 12.81 -11.08 -14.71
N LYS A 79 12.57 -10.34 -13.61
CA LYS A 79 13.49 -9.34 -13.02
C LYS A 79 14.11 -8.33 -14.00
N THR A 80 13.48 -8.15 -15.17
CA THR A 80 13.94 -7.24 -16.22
C THR A 80 13.57 -5.80 -15.90
N TRP A 81 14.45 -4.87 -16.22
CA TRP A 81 14.22 -3.44 -16.06
C TRP A 81 13.49 -2.89 -17.30
N ARG A 82 12.40 -2.15 -17.09
CA ARG A 82 11.62 -1.56 -18.19
C ARG A 82 11.29 -0.11 -17.88
N ARG A 83 11.64 0.79 -18.80
CA ARG A 83 11.25 2.19 -18.79
C ARG A 83 9.75 2.29 -19.02
N ARG A 84 9.06 3.07 -18.18
CA ARG A 84 7.61 3.30 -18.22
C ARG A 84 7.35 4.75 -17.90
N PHE A 85 6.25 5.28 -18.43
CA PHE A 85 5.79 6.62 -18.10
C PHE A 85 4.89 6.56 -16.89
N PHE A 86 5.33 7.09 -15.75
CA PHE A 86 4.61 7.11 -14.50
C PHE A 86 3.78 8.37 -14.37
N VAL A 87 2.57 8.23 -13.84
CA VAL A 87 1.61 9.32 -13.63
C VAL A 87 1.02 9.16 -12.23
N VAL A 88 1.21 10.17 -11.39
CA VAL A 88 0.59 10.25 -10.07
C VAL A 88 -0.75 10.95 -10.22
N GLN A 89 -1.81 10.20 -9.95
CA GLN A 89 -3.18 10.69 -10.04
C GLN A 89 -3.53 11.57 -8.83
N PRO A 90 -4.57 12.42 -8.93
CA PRO A 90 -5.03 13.27 -7.84
C PRO A 90 -5.44 12.52 -6.56
N ASN A 91 -5.83 11.25 -6.70
CA ASN A 91 -6.13 10.34 -5.59
C ASN A 91 -4.89 9.63 -5.01
N TYR A 92 -3.69 10.04 -5.42
CA TYR A 92 -2.39 9.47 -5.04
C TYR A 92 -2.16 8.02 -5.48
N LEU A 93 -3.02 7.47 -6.35
CA LEU A 93 -2.69 6.26 -7.09
C LEU A 93 -1.63 6.57 -8.15
N ILE A 94 -0.80 5.59 -8.45
CA ILE A 94 0.33 5.77 -9.37
C ILE A 94 0.15 4.81 -10.54
N ASP A 95 -0.22 5.36 -11.68
CA ASP A 95 -0.36 4.62 -12.92
C ASP A 95 0.96 4.61 -13.68
N TYR A 96 1.19 3.55 -14.47
CA TYR A 96 2.30 3.53 -15.41
C TYR A 96 1.88 3.01 -16.78
N TYR A 97 2.38 3.68 -17.81
CA TYR A 97 2.07 3.45 -19.22
C TYR A 97 3.31 2.97 -19.96
N GLU A 98 3.12 2.43 -21.17
CA GLU A 98 4.25 2.01 -22.01
C GLU A 98 5.16 3.21 -22.32
N ASN A 99 4.56 4.36 -22.66
CA ASN A 99 5.19 5.64 -22.97
C ASN A 99 4.20 6.80 -22.72
N GLU A 100 4.66 8.05 -22.89
CA GLU A 100 3.83 9.26 -22.72
C GLU A 100 2.70 9.35 -23.75
N GLU A 101 2.94 9.00 -25.01
CA GLU A 101 1.89 9.00 -26.04
C GLU A 101 0.70 8.10 -25.68
N ALA A 102 0.96 6.94 -25.06
CA ALA A 102 -0.12 6.04 -24.63
C ALA A 102 -0.99 6.68 -23.55
N TYR A 103 -0.39 7.50 -22.67
CA TYR A 103 -1.12 8.27 -21.67
C TYR A 103 -1.94 9.38 -22.34
N GLU A 104 -1.34 10.16 -23.23
CA GLU A 104 -2.03 11.26 -23.93
C GLU A 104 -3.20 10.79 -24.80
N LYS A 105 -3.07 9.61 -25.42
CA LYS A 105 -4.14 8.96 -26.19
C LYS A 105 -5.24 8.34 -25.30
N GLY A 106 -5.13 8.45 -23.98
CA GLY A 106 -6.11 7.90 -23.03
C GLY A 106 -6.16 6.36 -23.00
N LEU A 107 -5.06 5.69 -23.36
CA LEU A 107 -5.01 4.22 -23.32
C LEU A 107 -5.04 3.72 -21.87
N LYS A 108 -5.41 2.45 -21.66
CA LYS A 108 -5.39 1.84 -20.33
C LYS A 108 -3.95 1.72 -19.79
N PRO A 109 -3.70 2.05 -18.50
CA PRO A 109 -2.39 1.87 -17.90
C PRO A 109 -1.95 0.39 -17.92
N LYS A 110 -0.64 0.16 -18.03
CA LYS A 110 -0.05 -1.19 -17.92
C LYS A 110 -0.12 -1.73 -16.49
N GLY A 111 -0.29 -0.85 -15.51
CA GLY A 111 -0.70 -1.20 -14.17
C GLY A 111 -0.76 0.02 -13.28
N THR A 112 -1.36 -0.19 -12.12
CA THR A 112 -1.57 0.82 -11.09
C THR A 112 -0.93 0.33 -9.80
N ILE A 113 -0.13 1.18 -9.18
CA ILE A 113 0.41 0.98 -7.85
C ILE A 113 -0.53 1.72 -6.90
N ASN A 114 -1.17 0.97 -6.00
CA ASN A 114 -1.77 1.53 -4.80
C ASN A 114 -0.68 1.52 -3.70
N PRO A 115 -0.13 2.68 -3.31
CA PRO A 115 0.95 2.77 -2.34
C PRO A 115 0.47 2.68 -0.89
N CYS A 116 -0.79 2.36 -0.63
CA CYS A 116 -1.29 2.33 0.74
C CYS A 116 -0.71 1.15 1.53
N GLY A 117 -0.24 1.43 2.75
CA GLY A 117 0.54 0.47 3.55
C GLY A 117 1.97 0.24 3.06
N TYR A 118 2.41 0.86 1.97
CA TYR A 118 3.80 0.82 1.53
C TYR A 118 4.63 1.89 2.25
N ARG A 119 5.95 1.70 2.21
CA ARG A 119 6.93 2.74 2.56
C ARG A 119 7.93 2.91 1.42
N THR A 120 8.40 4.14 1.23
CA THR A 120 9.44 4.44 0.24
C THR A 120 10.82 4.43 0.90
N VAL A 121 11.74 3.66 0.31
CA VAL A 121 13.11 3.45 0.79
C VAL A 121 14.08 3.99 -0.25
N SER A 122 14.78 5.08 0.09
CA SER A 122 15.78 5.71 -0.80
C SER A 122 17.08 4.90 -0.89
N ASN A 123 17.54 4.35 0.23
CA ASN A 123 18.72 3.48 0.28
C ASN A 123 18.28 2.01 0.37
N LEU A 124 18.00 1.44 -0.80
CA LEU A 124 17.42 0.11 -0.91
C LEU A 124 18.40 -1.02 -0.55
N GLU A 125 19.69 -0.84 -0.87
CA GLU A 125 20.71 -1.88 -0.68
C GLU A 125 20.88 -2.23 0.80
N ASP A 126 20.98 -1.22 1.65
CA ASP A 126 21.08 -1.38 3.10
C ASP A 126 19.83 -2.05 3.69
N GLU A 127 18.66 -1.65 3.22
CA GLU A 127 17.38 -2.20 3.69
C GLU A 127 17.23 -3.69 3.31
N LEU A 128 17.60 -4.05 2.09
CA LEU A 128 17.58 -5.44 1.64
C LEU A 128 18.58 -6.29 2.42
N THR A 129 19.77 -5.74 2.69
CA THR A 129 20.79 -6.42 3.50
C THR A 129 20.29 -6.67 4.92
N LYS A 130 19.68 -5.66 5.57
CA LYS A 130 19.03 -5.81 6.88
C LYS A 130 17.92 -6.87 6.86
N ARG A 131 17.05 -6.85 5.85
CA ARG A 131 15.96 -7.82 5.70
C ARG A 131 16.49 -9.25 5.54
N ARG A 132 17.55 -9.45 4.74
CA ARG A 132 18.21 -10.75 4.57
C ARG A 132 18.85 -11.24 5.86
N LYS A 133 19.56 -10.38 6.60
CA LYS A 133 20.14 -10.72 7.91
C LYS A 133 19.07 -11.14 8.91
N LYS A 134 17.97 -10.39 9.01
CA LYS A 134 16.83 -10.74 9.86
C LYS A 134 16.21 -12.09 9.47
N LEU A 135 16.05 -12.36 8.18
CA LEU A 135 15.50 -13.62 7.70
C LEU A 135 16.44 -14.81 7.96
N ALA A 136 17.74 -14.63 7.72
CA ALA A 136 18.76 -15.65 7.99
C ALA A 136 18.77 -16.02 9.48
N ALA A 137 18.71 -15.02 10.37
CA ALA A 137 18.59 -15.24 11.81
C ALA A 137 17.31 -16.00 12.19
N MET A 138 16.16 -15.64 11.62
CA MET A 138 14.90 -16.35 11.89
C MET A 138 14.91 -17.80 11.40
N LEU A 139 15.62 -18.09 10.30
CA LEU A 139 15.72 -19.44 9.73
C LEU A 139 16.90 -20.26 10.30
N GLY A 140 17.76 -19.66 11.14
CA GLY A 140 18.95 -20.31 11.66
C GLY A 140 20.01 -20.64 10.59
N VAL A 141 20.01 -19.92 9.46
CA VAL A 141 20.93 -20.16 8.33
C VAL A 141 22.04 -19.11 8.33
N ALA A 142 23.26 -19.51 7.98
CA ALA A 142 24.39 -18.58 7.82
C ALA A 142 24.10 -17.54 6.72
N HIS A 143 24.43 -16.27 7.00
CA HIS A 143 24.29 -15.20 6.02
C HIS A 143 25.40 -15.29 4.98
N GLN A 144 25.04 -15.47 3.71
CA GLN A 144 25.96 -15.28 2.59
C GLN A 144 25.82 -13.85 2.07
N ASP A 145 26.87 -13.05 2.24
CA ASP A 145 26.99 -11.70 1.68
C ASP A 145 27.23 -11.81 0.16
N SER A 146 26.14 -11.98 -0.60
CA SER A 146 26.17 -11.73 -2.04
C SER A 146 25.44 -10.42 -2.32
N PRO A 147 26.15 -9.31 -2.57
CA PRO A 147 25.51 -8.06 -2.94
C PRO A 147 24.82 -8.24 -4.29
N GLU A 148 23.50 -8.08 -4.31
CA GLU A 148 22.74 -8.07 -5.55
C GLU A 148 23.08 -6.75 -6.26
N LYS A 149 23.59 -6.82 -7.49
CA LYS A 149 23.99 -5.62 -8.24
C LYS A 149 22.74 -4.89 -8.70
N PHE A 150 22.46 -3.73 -8.11
CA PHE A 150 21.39 -2.85 -8.54
C PHE A 150 21.90 -1.75 -9.49
N PRO A 151 21.03 -1.22 -10.37
CA PRO A 151 21.32 0.00 -11.10
C PRO A 151 21.57 1.17 -10.14
N LYS A 152 22.32 2.18 -10.61
CA LYS A 152 22.46 3.45 -9.90
C LYS A 152 21.09 4.13 -9.74
N HIS A 153 20.98 5.04 -8.77
CA HIS A 153 19.80 5.87 -8.53
C HIS A 153 18.50 5.08 -8.25
N ILE A 154 18.64 3.87 -7.70
CA ILE A 154 17.52 3.01 -7.32
C ILE A 154 16.87 3.44 -6.01
N PHE A 155 15.56 3.26 -5.92
CA PHE A 155 14.77 3.31 -4.69
C PHE A 155 13.71 2.20 -4.70
N GLY A 156 13.23 1.85 -3.51
CA GLY A 156 12.19 0.82 -3.33
C GLY A 156 10.90 1.39 -2.79
N VAL A 157 9.78 0.86 -3.27
CA VAL A 157 8.46 1.04 -2.68
C VAL A 157 8.09 -0.31 -2.09
N VAL A 158 8.31 -0.46 -0.80
CA VAL A 158 8.33 -1.77 -0.13
C VAL A 158 7.12 -1.93 0.77
N HIS A 159 6.63 -3.16 0.83
CA HIS A 159 5.57 -3.59 1.73
C HIS A 159 6.02 -4.86 2.45
N GLU A 160 5.52 -5.09 3.66
CA GLU A 160 5.90 -6.25 4.47
C GLU A 160 5.32 -7.55 3.89
N LYS A 161 4.00 -7.55 3.64
CA LYS A 161 3.22 -8.69 3.12
C LYS A 161 3.07 -8.73 1.59
N LEU A 162 2.87 -7.59 0.92
CA LEU A 162 2.68 -7.50 -0.53
C LEU A 162 4.01 -7.41 -1.29
N ARG A 163 3.94 -7.54 -2.62
CA ARG A 163 5.10 -7.39 -3.50
C ARG A 163 5.74 -6.00 -3.33
N SER A 164 7.07 -5.94 -3.34
CA SER A 164 7.79 -4.66 -3.39
C SER A 164 8.07 -4.24 -4.83
N TYR A 165 8.11 -2.93 -5.08
CA TYR A 165 8.50 -2.36 -6.38
C TYR A 165 9.90 -1.76 -6.28
N PHE A 166 10.76 -2.09 -7.23
CA PHE A 166 12.08 -1.47 -7.36
C PHE A 166 12.09 -0.63 -8.61
N ILE A 167 12.52 0.62 -8.45
CA ILE A 167 12.44 1.66 -9.46
C ILE A 167 13.76 2.42 -9.43
N HIS A 168 14.32 2.75 -10.59
CA HIS A 168 15.44 3.67 -10.68
C HIS A 168 15.10 4.84 -11.60
N ALA A 169 15.64 6.00 -11.25
CA ALA A 169 15.58 7.22 -12.04
C ALA A 169 16.80 7.34 -12.96
N ASP A 170 16.81 8.34 -13.82
CA ASP A 170 17.95 8.61 -14.71
C ASP A 170 19.04 9.46 -14.02
N SER A 171 18.68 10.23 -12.98
CA SER A 171 19.62 11.05 -12.17
C SER A 171 19.33 10.98 -10.66
N ASP A 172 20.28 11.44 -9.84
CA ASP A 172 20.09 11.54 -8.38
C ASP A 172 19.05 12.59 -7.98
N GLU A 173 18.99 13.72 -8.69
CA GLU A 173 17.98 14.76 -8.47
C GLU A 173 16.58 14.21 -8.75
N GLU A 174 16.40 13.54 -9.89
CA GLU A 174 15.13 12.92 -10.26
C GLU A 174 14.74 11.82 -9.26
N LYS A 175 15.71 11.02 -8.78
CA LYS A 175 15.49 10.04 -7.72
C LYS A 175 14.92 10.70 -6.46
N LEU A 176 15.52 11.80 -6.00
CA LEU A 176 15.09 12.47 -4.77
C LEU A 176 13.65 12.99 -4.89
N GLU A 177 13.33 13.67 -6.00
CA GLU A 177 11.98 14.15 -6.27
C GLU A 177 10.94 13.03 -6.27
N TRP A 178 11.23 11.92 -6.96
CA TRP A 178 10.31 10.79 -6.99
C TRP A 178 10.21 10.08 -5.66
N VAL A 179 11.30 9.97 -4.89
CA VAL A 179 11.23 9.41 -3.53
C VAL A 179 10.28 10.23 -2.66
N GLU A 180 10.38 11.57 -2.69
CA GLU A 180 9.46 12.44 -1.96
C GLU A 180 8.03 12.32 -2.45
N MET A 181 7.82 12.28 -3.77
CA MET A 181 6.50 12.08 -4.34
C MET A 181 5.87 10.75 -3.90
N PHE A 182 6.62 9.64 -3.97
CA PHE A 182 6.12 8.34 -3.52
C PHE A 182 5.86 8.32 -2.01
N ARG A 183 6.67 9.01 -1.19
CA ARG A 183 6.39 9.17 0.25
C ARG A 183 5.08 9.89 0.49
N LEU A 184 4.85 11.00 -0.22
CA LEU A 184 3.59 11.74 -0.17
C LEU A 184 2.42 10.85 -0.61
N CYS A 185 2.56 10.07 -1.68
CA CYS A 185 1.52 9.13 -2.08
C CYS A 185 1.23 8.07 -1.01
N CYS A 186 2.25 7.48 -0.39
CA CYS A 186 2.06 6.50 0.70
C CYS A 186 1.33 7.12 1.91
N ALA A 187 1.53 8.42 2.15
CA ALA A 187 0.91 9.14 3.25
C ALA A 187 -0.55 9.57 2.96
N CYS A 188 -0.83 9.98 1.72
CA CYS A 188 -2.09 10.65 1.35
C CYS A 188 -3.09 9.76 0.60
N VAL A 189 -2.67 8.62 0.05
CA VAL A 189 -3.61 7.70 -0.61
C VAL A 189 -4.69 7.26 0.35
N LYS A 190 -5.94 7.35 -0.10
CA LYS A 190 -7.08 6.84 0.67
C LYS A 190 -7.05 5.31 0.58
N GLY A 191 -7.00 4.66 1.74
CA GLY A 191 -6.97 3.20 1.83
C GLY A 191 -8.26 2.57 1.34
N PHE A 192 -9.40 3.08 1.82
CA PHE A 192 -10.74 2.55 1.58
C PHE A 192 -11.29 2.91 0.19
N ASN A 193 -11.93 1.94 -0.47
CA ASN A 193 -12.76 2.21 -1.63
C ASN A 193 -14.16 2.69 -1.22
N ILE A 194 -14.63 2.31 -0.03
CA ILE A 194 -15.91 2.75 0.51
C ILE A 194 -15.86 4.26 0.80
N VAL A 195 -16.85 5.00 0.30
CA VAL A 195 -16.93 6.45 0.47
C VAL A 195 -17.62 6.84 1.78
N ASP A 196 -18.53 6.01 2.28
CA ASP A 196 -19.33 6.28 3.47
C ASP A 196 -18.45 6.31 4.76
N PRO A 197 -18.39 7.45 5.47
CA PRO A 197 -17.65 7.57 6.73
C PRO A 197 -18.09 6.59 7.82
N ILE A 198 -19.38 6.24 7.88
CA ILE A 198 -19.89 5.28 8.87
C ILE A 198 -19.30 3.90 8.59
N CYS A 199 -19.34 3.47 7.33
CA CYS A 199 -18.72 2.20 6.92
C CYS A 199 -17.20 2.18 7.13
N GLN A 200 -16.48 3.26 6.81
CA GLN A 200 -15.03 3.35 7.05
C GLN A 200 -14.67 3.23 8.53
N THR A 201 -15.37 3.97 9.40
CA THR A 201 -15.14 3.91 10.85
C THR A 201 -15.54 2.56 11.43
N THR A 202 -16.64 1.97 10.94
CA THR A 202 -17.08 0.63 11.28
C THR A 202 -16.02 -0.40 10.93
N PHE A 203 -15.49 -0.38 9.70
CA PHE A 203 -14.46 -1.32 9.25
C PHE A 203 -13.23 -1.28 10.17
N ASN A 204 -12.72 -0.07 10.45
CA ASN A 204 -11.55 0.11 11.32
C ASN A 204 -11.77 -0.41 12.74
N LYS A 205 -12.94 -0.16 13.32
CA LYS A 205 -13.30 -0.67 14.65
C LYS A 205 -13.47 -2.19 14.63
N ALA A 206 -14.14 -2.74 13.62
CA ALA A 206 -14.38 -4.17 13.48
C ALA A 206 -13.09 -4.98 13.27
N ILE A 207 -12.18 -4.50 12.41
CA ILE A 207 -10.89 -5.17 12.18
C ILE A 207 -10.02 -5.13 13.44
N SER A 208 -10.04 -4.00 14.18
CA SER A 208 -9.32 -3.87 15.44
C SER A 208 -9.80 -4.90 16.49
N LYS A 209 -11.12 -5.04 16.66
CA LYS A 209 -11.70 -6.05 17.56
C LYS A 209 -11.36 -7.47 17.11
N THR A 210 -11.46 -7.74 15.81
CA THR A 210 -11.10 -9.04 15.24
C THR A 210 -9.64 -9.39 15.56
N LEU A 211 -8.70 -8.48 15.31
CA LEU A 211 -7.28 -8.72 15.58
C LEU A 211 -6.97 -8.93 17.07
N THR A 212 -7.71 -8.25 17.95
CA THR A 212 -7.63 -8.44 19.40
C THR A 212 -8.00 -9.88 19.79
N ALA A 213 -9.04 -10.45 19.19
CA ALA A 213 -9.46 -11.84 19.43
C ALA A 213 -8.39 -12.87 19.03
N TYR A 214 -7.53 -12.55 18.06
CA TYR A 214 -6.44 -13.41 17.59
C TYR A 214 -5.08 -13.09 18.23
N ALA A 215 -5.06 -12.37 19.37
CA ALA A 215 -3.85 -12.03 20.13
C ALA A 215 -2.76 -11.33 19.29
N ASN A 216 -3.15 -10.56 18.28
CA ASN A 216 -2.24 -9.70 17.51
C ASN A 216 -2.59 -8.21 17.72
N PRO A 217 -2.30 -7.66 18.91
CA PRO A 217 -2.63 -6.27 19.26
C PRO A 217 -1.70 -5.23 18.62
N GLU A 218 -0.61 -5.63 17.96
CA GLU A 218 0.46 -4.69 17.58
C GLU A 218 0.23 -3.87 16.29
N TYR A 219 -0.88 -4.03 15.56
CA TYR A 219 -1.06 -3.30 14.29
C TYR A 219 -2.45 -2.68 14.11
N HIS A 220 -2.60 -1.43 14.57
CA HIS A 220 -3.81 -0.61 14.44
C HIS A 220 -3.68 0.54 13.44
N ASN A 221 -3.27 0.24 12.21
CA ASN A 221 -3.34 1.21 11.11
C ASN A 221 -3.50 0.45 9.79
N TYR A 222 -4.63 -0.23 9.63
CA TYR A 222 -5.02 -0.73 8.33
C TYR A 222 -5.20 0.46 7.40
N ARG A 223 -4.29 0.59 6.42
CA ARG A 223 -4.35 1.64 5.40
C ARG A 223 -4.71 1.06 4.03
N GLY A 224 -5.11 -0.21 3.96
CA GLY A 224 -5.44 -0.99 2.76
C GLY A 224 -6.83 -0.72 2.18
N PRO A 225 -7.12 -1.12 0.93
CA PRO A 225 -8.48 -1.30 0.43
C PRO A 225 -9.08 -2.59 0.98
N GLU A 226 -10.37 -2.54 1.33
CA GLU A 226 -11.14 -3.56 2.07
C GLU A 226 -10.95 -4.99 1.55
N GLU A 227 -10.80 -5.13 0.24
CA GLU A 227 -10.66 -6.42 -0.46
C GLU A 227 -9.26 -6.55 -1.07
N LYS A 228 -8.26 -7.00 -0.28
CA LYS A 228 -7.03 -7.65 -0.78
C LYS A 228 -6.41 -8.62 0.21
#